data_AF-A0A1Q2CKQ0-F1
#
_entry.id   AF-A0A1Q2CKQ0-F1
#
_cell.length_a   1.000
_cell.length_b   1.000
_cell.length_c   1.000
_cell.angle_alpha   90.00
_cell.angle_beta   90.00
_cell.angle_gamma   90.00
#
_symmetry.space_group_name_H-M   'P 1'
#
loop_
_entity.id
_entity.type
_entity.pdbx_description
1 polymer ?
#
loop_
_entity_poly.entity_id
_entity_poly.type
_entity_poly.pdbx_seq_one_letter_code
_entity_poly.pdbx_strand_id
1 'polypeptide(L)' 'MPLGGWELAIVLVVALLLFGGSRLAGVGKGVGRSIREFKDEVKGPEGPAKEEIVEAEIVQPEIDRNKTES' A
#
# COMPACT_ATOMS: atom_id res chain seq x y z
N MET A 1 17.14 4.61 27.73
CA MET A 1 16.31 5.21 26.66
C MET A 1 16.16 4.11 25.61
N PRO A 2 14.94 3.58 25.37
CA PRO A 2 14.79 2.52 24.37
C PRO A 2 15.26 3.09 23.04
N LEU A 3 16.10 2.34 22.35
CA LEU A 3 16.64 2.69 21.05
C LEU A 3 15.44 2.90 20.11
N GLY A 4 15.07 4.17 19.95
CA GLY A 4 13.80 4.58 19.38
C GLY A 4 13.90 4.51 17.87
N GLY A 5 12.79 4.29 17.18
CA GLY A 5 12.74 4.18 15.71
C GLY A 5 13.45 5.30 14.94
N TRP A 6 13.81 6.40 15.61
CA TRP A 6 14.72 7.44 15.12
C TRP A 6 16.11 6.91 14.70
N GLU A 7 16.74 6.03 15.46
CA GLU A 7 18.05 5.45 15.10
C GLU A 7 17.93 4.57 13.86
N LEU A 8 16.85 3.78 13.79
CA LEU A 8 16.55 2.96 12.62
C LEU A 8 16.31 3.82 11.38
N ALA A 9 15.61 4.95 11.52
CA ALA A 9 15.37 5.89 10.42
C ALA A 9 16.68 6.49 9.88
N ILE A 10 17.61 6.89 10.77
CA ILE A 10 18.93 7.40 10.35
C ILE A 10 19.71 6.32 9.58
N VAL A 11 19.73 5.09 10.09
CA VAL A 11 20.40 3.96 9.40
C VAL A 11 19.77 3.72 8.03
N LEU A 12 18.44 3.80 7.92
CA LEU A 12 17.71 3.65 6.66
C LEU A 12 18.10 4.76 5.66
N VAL A 13 18.22 6.01 6.11
CA VAL A 13 18.67 7.13 5.27
C VAL A 13 20.09 6.91 4.77
N VAL A 14 21.02 6.51 5.65
CA VAL A 14 22.40 6.21 5.25
C VAL A 14 22.45 5.05 4.26
N ALA A 15 21.68 3.98 4.49
CA ALA A 15 21.57 2.87 3.55
C ALA A 15 21.02 3.32 2.19
N LEU A 16 20.00 4.20 2.15
CA LEU A 16 19.48 4.77 0.91
C LEU A 16 20.53 5.61 0.16
N LEU A 17 21.40 6.33 0.87
CA LEU A 17 22.48 7.08 0.23
C LEU A 17 23.55 6.16 -0.36
N LEU A 18 23.89 5.05 0.32
CA LEU A 18 24.89 4.09 -0.16
C LEU A 18 24.38 3.23 -1.33
N PHE A 19 23.17 2.69 -1.19
CA PHE A 19 22.60 1.77 -2.17
C PHE A 19 21.79 2.49 -3.26
N GLY A 20 21.30 3.70 -2.97
CA GLY A 20 20.34 4.41 -3.82
C GLY A 20 18.92 3.86 -3.69
N GLY A 21 17.92 4.72 -3.84
CA GLY A 21 16.51 4.32 -3.82
C GLY A 21 16.16 3.30 -4.92
N SER A 22 16.81 3.37 -6.07
CA SER A 22 16.53 2.48 -7.22
C SER A 22 16.93 1.03 -6.97
N ARG A 23 18.08 0.78 -6.31
CA ARG A 23 18.51 -0.60 -6.00
C ARG A 23 17.63 -1.23 -4.93
N LEU A 24 17.31 -0.48 -3.87
CA LEU A 24 16.43 -0.95 -2.81
C LEU A 24 15.00 -1.19 -3.33
N ALA A 25 14.48 -0.32 -4.19
CA ALA A 25 13.18 -0.51 -4.84
C ALA A 25 13.19 -1.73 -5.79
N GLY A 26 14.29 -1.97 -6.51
CA GLY A 26 14.45 -3.15 -7.36
C GLY A 26 14.37 -4.45 -6.57
N VAL A 27 15.13 -4.55 -5.47
CA VAL A 27 15.11 -5.71 -4.57
C VAL A 27 13.75 -5.85 -3.87
N GLY A 28 13.19 -4.75 -3.37
CA GLY A 28 11.90 -4.74 -2.69
C GLY A 28 10.74 -5.20 -3.58
N LYS A 29 10.75 -4.84 -4.87
CA LYS A 29 9.76 -5.34 -5.84
C LYS A 29 9.85 -6.85 -6.04
N GLY A 30 11.06 -7.39 -6.13
CA GLY A 30 11.28 -8.84 -6.26
C GLY A 30 10.83 -9.59 -5.02
N VAL A 31 11.32 -9.18 -3.85
CA VAL A 31 10.96 -9.78 -2.56
C VAL A 31 9.47 -9.68 -2.27
N GLY A 32 8.85 -8.52 -2.55
CA GLY A 32 7.42 -8.31 -2.34
C GLY A 32 6.55 -9.22 -3.20
N ARG A 33 6.94 -9.47 -4.45
CA ARG A 33 6.25 -10.43 -5.33
C ARG A 33 6.36 -11.85 -4.78
N SER A 34 7.57 -12.29 -4.40
CA SER A 34 7.79 -13.63 -3.84
C SER A 34 7.02 -13.85 -2.54
N ILE A 35 6.97 -12.85 -1.64
CA ILE A 35 6.18 -12.93 -0.41
C ILE A 35 4.68 -12.99 -0.71
N ARG A 36 4.20 -12.24 -1.71
CA ARG A 36 2.79 -12.28 -2.13
C ARG A 36 2.41 -13.66 -2.65
N GLU A 37 3.18 -14.20 -3.59
CA GLU A 37 2.98 -15.54 -4.14
C GLU A 37 3.04 -16.61 -3.03
N PHE A 38 4.03 -16.52 -2.13
CA PHE A 38 4.14 -17.41 -0.98
C PHE A 38 2.92 -17.32 -0.06
N LYS A 39 2.46 -16.11 0.24
CA LYS A 39 1.26 -15.89 1.06
C LYS A 39 0.02 -16.47 0.39
N ASP A 40 -0.15 -16.25 -0.91
CA ASP A 40 -1.31 -16.71 -1.67
C ASP A 40 -1.35 -18.25 -1.73
N GLU A 41 -0.20 -18.90 -1.87
CA GLU A 41 -0.11 -20.37 -1.85
C GLU A 41 -0.32 -20.96 -0.45
N VAL A 42 0.20 -20.30 0.59
CA VAL A 42 -0.02 -20.71 1.99
C VAL A 42 -1.46 -20.46 2.44
N LYS A 43 -2.17 -19.48 1.86
CA LYS A 43 -3.55 -19.15 2.27
C LYS A 43 -4.59 -20.20 1.83
N GLY A 44 -4.25 -21.06 0.86
CA GLY A 44 -5.16 -22.09 0.35
C GLY A 44 -6.45 -21.54 -0.29
N PRO A 45 -7.29 -22.39 -0.91
CA PRO A 45 -8.48 -21.98 -1.67
C PRO A 45 -9.64 -21.39 -0.85
N GLU A 46 -9.48 -21.12 0.44
CA GLU A 46 -10.52 -20.52 1.27
C GLU A 46 -10.40 -19.00 1.33
N GLY A 47 -11.01 -18.34 0.35
CA GLY A 47 -11.53 -16.97 0.51
C GLY A 47 -11.01 -15.97 -0.53
N PRO A 48 -11.86 -15.51 -1.46
CA PRO A 48 -11.54 -14.36 -2.28
C PRO A 48 -11.59 -13.10 -1.40
N ALA A 49 -10.46 -12.72 -0.81
CA ALA A 49 -10.27 -11.31 -0.45
C ALA A 49 -10.04 -10.57 -1.77
N LYS A 50 -11.15 -10.23 -2.42
CA LYS A 50 -11.18 -9.27 -3.52
C LYS A 50 -10.57 -7.98 -2.98
N GLU A 51 -9.30 -7.75 -3.27
CA GLU A 51 -8.74 -6.40 -3.31
C GLU A 51 -9.37 -5.74 -4.54
N GLU A 52 -10.64 -5.38 -4.42
CA GLU A 52 -11.24 -4.35 -5.23
C GLU A 52 -10.55 -3.06 -4.80
N ILE A 53 -9.61 -2.61 -5.61
CA ILE A 53 -9.27 -1.20 -5.71
C ILE A 53 -10.58 -0.46 -5.93
N VAL A 54 -11.22 -0.04 -4.83
CA VAL A 54 -12.18 1.05 -4.85
C VAL A 54 -11.33 2.27 -5.13
N GLU A 55 -11.02 2.46 -6.41
CA GLU A 55 -10.62 3.75 -6.92
C GLU A 55 -11.73 4.69 -6.48
N ALA A 56 -11.39 5.60 -5.57
CA ALA A 56 -12.29 6.59 -5.05
C ALA A 56 -12.67 7.53 -6.19
N GLU A 57 -13.59 7.09 -7.06
CA GLU A 57 -14.31 7.98 -7.93
C GLU A 57 -15.26 8.78 -7.04
N ILE A 58 -14.96 10.07 -6.96
CA ILE A 58 -15.65 11.07 -6.18
C ILE A 58 -17.07 11.20 -6.73
N VAL A 59 -18.02 10.44 -6.18
CA VAL A 59 -19.44 10.71 -6.41
C VAL A 59 -19.78 12.00 -5.67
N GLN A 60 -19.75 13.12 -6.38
CA GLN A 60 -20.28 14.40 -5.93
C GLN A 60 -21.78 14.24 -5.60
N PRO A 61 -22.23 14.51 -4.37
CA PRO A 61 -23.65 14.68 -4.12
C PRO A 61 -24.03 16.12 -4.50
N GLU A 62 -24.40 16.36 -5.76
CA GLU A 62 -25.03 17.63 -6.15
C GLU A 62 -26.53 17.46 -6.43
N ILE A 63 -27.29 17.51 -5.33
CA ILE A 63 -28.47 18.39 -5.12
C ILE A 63 -29.51 18.43 -6.27
N ASP A 64 -30.51 17.54 -6.22
CA ASP A 64 -31.78 17.76 -6.93
C ASP A 64 -32.71 18.63 -6.07
N ARG A 65 -32.65 19.95 -6.31
CA ARG A 65 -33.71 20.89 -5.89
C ARG A 65 -34.78 20.91 -6.97
N ASN A 66 -35.67 19.93 -7.01
CA ASN A 66 -36.99 20.20 -7.58
C ASN A 66 -38.11 19.37 -6.95
N LYS A 67 -38.61 19.86 -5.81
CA LYS A 67 -39.99 19.60 -5.42
C LYS A 67 -40.61 20.82 -4.74
N THR A 68 -40.69 21.91 -5.50
CA THR A 68 -41.73 22.92 -5.35
C THR A 68 -42.51 22.87 -6.64
N GLU A 69 -43.69 22.24 -6.60
CA GLU A 69 -44.84 22.40 -7.50
C GLU A 69 -45.60 21.07 -7.65
N SER A 70 -46.66 20.93 -6.84
CA SER A 70 -47.99 20.38 -7.18
C SER A 70 -48.70 19.92 -5.91
#